data_AF-A0A060SMW3-F1
#
_entry.id   AF-A0A060SMW3-F1
#
_cell.length_a   1.000
_cell.length_b   1.000
_cell.length_c   1.000
_cell.angle_alpha   90.00
_cell.angle_beta   90.00
_cell.angle_gamma   90.00
#
_symmetry.space_group_name_H-M   'P 1'
#
loop_
_entity.id
_entity.type
_entity.pdbx_description
1 polymer ?
#
loop_
_entity_poly.entity_id
_entity_poly.type
_entity_poly.pdbx_seq_one_letter_code
_entity_poly.pdbx_strand_id
1 'polypeptide(L)'
;MMEDLPIDTSHPAVRDYLALISRLQVLTPLSLLVNIATLMVCTFVLDPNLGQISKLYPSAISPKPSMVAVYIVAIYIGQVGYCALLVLARKPETKRALIKGCGFPLMLANWMMAFWAIAWILQAFLLSTICLGILLALLLYANVVLLIYHAPTSKRPLDIAFIHAPLRAFLLFPLGLMFPYSLFVTLGLTWSPGEPQHYARGQWAGCAVMTGVNLLGGRSAAILSTMQTDKGTESVWSLKPKPFPVFFVVVLFTVLHPAALIVSSLWVWLRGRSRRTGPIALPPDEEDRVVGRPAEERPAREVDTEALWG
;
A
#
# COMPACT_ATOMS: atom_id res chain seq x y z
N MET A 1 27.90 38.39 -8.38
CA MET A 1 27.53 37.91 -9.74
C MET A 1 26.74 36.60 -9.60
N MET A 2 25.58 36.64 -8.93
CA MET A 2 24.68 35.50 -8.68
C MET A 2 23.23 35.95 -8.91
N GLU A 3 22.95 36.57 -10.04
CA GLU A 3 21.62 37.13 -10.38
C GLU A 3 21.12 36.65 -11.75
N ASP A 4 21.29 35.36 -12.07
CA ASP A 4 20.70 34.81 -13.31
C ASP A 4 20.21 33.36 -13.13
N LEU A 5 19.61 33.07 -11.97
CA LEU A 5 18.58 32.02 -11.93
C LEU A 5 17.20 32.70 -11.94
N PRO A 6 16.28 32.34 -12.84
CA PRO A 6 14.91 32.87 -12.89
C PRO A 6 14.02 32.33 -11.75
N ILE A 7 14.59 32.14 -10.56
CA ILE A 7 13.93 31.61 -9.37
C ILE A 7 14.34 32.49 -8.18
N ASP A 8 13.40 33.28 -7.69
CA ASP A 8 13.58 34.10 -6.49
C ASP A 8 13.73 33.21 -5.24
N THR A 9 14.97 32.96 -4.82
CA THR A 9 15.31 32.16 -3.63
C THR A 9 15.07 32.89 -2.32
N SER A 10 14.74 34.19 -2.35
CA SER A 10 14.46 34.99 -1.15
C SER A 10 13.00 34.83 -0.67
N HIS A 11 12.11 34.36 -1.54
CA HIS A 11 10.72 34.11 -1.19
C HIS A 11 10.61 32.86 -0.29
N PRO A 12 10.03 32.96 0.93
CA PRO A 12 10.00 31.86 1.91
C PRO A 12 9.34 30.60 1.37
N ALA A 13 8.31 30.75 0.53
CA ALA A 13 7.63 29.63 -0.12
C ALA A 13 8.54 28.87 -1.11
N VAL A 14 9.45 29.56 -1.80
CA VAL A 14 10.40 28.97 -2.75
C VAL A 14 11.54 28.29 -2.01
N ARG A 15 12.01 28.89 -0.91
CA ARG A 15 13.06 28.31 -0.07
C ARG A 15 12.60 27.03 0.64
N ASP A 16 11.37 27.02 1.14
CA ASP A 16 10.75 25.82 1.70
C ASP A 16 10.48 24.78 0.62
N TYR A 17 10.04 25.17 -0.58
CA TYR A 17 9.87 24.24 -1.69
C TYR A 17 11.20 23.60 -2.09
N LEU A 18 12.25 24.40 -2.27
CA LEU A 18 13.57 23.94 -2.67
C LEU A 18 14.20 23.09 -1.57
N ALA A 19 14.14 23.48 -0.29
CA ALA A 19 14.70 22.71 0.82
C ALA A 19 13.93 21.40 1.07
N LEU A 20 12.60 21.42 0.98
CA LEU A 20 11.77 20.22 1.17
C LEU A 20 11.94 19.24 0.00
N ILE A 21 11.98 19.74 -1.25
CA ILE A 21 12.21 18.92 -2.44
C ILE A 21 13.64 18.39 -2.47
N SER A 22 14.65 19.23 -2.32
CA SER A 22 16.05 18.78 -2.38
C SER A 22 16.40 17.81 -1.26
N ARG A 23 15.85 17.99 -0.04
CA ARG A 23 16.02 17.01 1.04
C ARG A 23 15.27 15.72 0.75
N LEU A 24 13.99 15.74 0.37
CA LEU A 24 13.28 14.48 0.09
C LEU A 24 13.83 13.74 -1.12
N GLN A 25 14.20 14.44 -2.20
CA GLN A 25 14.63 13.80 -3.44
C GLN A 25 15.99 13.14 -3.32
N VAL A 26 16.89 13.66 -2.48
CA VAL A 26 18.19 13.04 -2.21
C VAL A 26 18.09 12.04 -1.04
N LEU A 27 17.38 12.39 0.02
CA LEU A 27 17.35 11.59 1.25
C LEU A 27 16.50 10.32 1.10
N THR A 28 15.45 10.32 0.29
CA THR A 28 14.64 9.12 0.03
C THR A 28 15.45 8.01 -0.68
N PRO A 29 16.08 8.24 -1.85
CA PRO A 29 16.90 7.22 -2.49
C PRO A 29 18.14 6.86 -1.65
N LEU A 30 18.74 7.82 -0.93
CA LEU A 30 19.84 7.51 0.00
C LEU A 30 19.37 6.56 1.12
N SER A 31 18.22 6.82 1.74
CA SER A 31 17.66 5.95 2.78
C SER A 31 17.37 4.54 2.25
N LEU A 32 16.91 4.43 1.00
CA LEU A 32 16.68 3.16 0.33
C LEU A 32 17.99 2.39 0.13
N LEU A 33 19.03 3.06 -0.37
CA LEU A 33 20.35 2.44 -0.57
C LEU A 33 20.95 1.95 0.74
N VAL A 34 20.89 2.76 1.80
CA VAL A 34 21.35 2.38 3.14
C VAL A 34 20.58 1.16 3.66
N ASN A 35 19.26 1.13 3.49
CA ASN A 35 18.42 0.00 3.90
C ASN A 35 18.79 -1.29 3.14
N ILE A 36 18.93 -1.20 1.80
CA ILE A 36 19.35 -2.34 0.96
C ILE A 36 20.74 -2.83 1.38
N ALA A 37 21.71 -1.93 1.52
CA ALA A 37 23.07 -2.29 1.93
C ALA A 37 23.07 -2.98 3.31
N THR A 38 22.32 -2.44 4.27
CA THR A 38 22.18 -3.03 5.60
C THR A 38 21.60 -4.44 5.52
N LEU A 39 20.48 -4.64 4.81
CA LEU A 39 19.89 -5.98 4.64
C LEU A 39 20.83 -6.95 3.93
N MET A 40 21.57 -6.49 2.92
CA MET A 40 22.56 -7.33 2.22
C MET A 40 23.66 -7.80 3.16
N VAL A 41 24.23 -6.91 3.98
CA VAL A 41 25.23 -7.25 4.99
C VAL A 41 24.65 -8.24 6.01
N CYS A 42 23.46 -7.95 6.53
CA CYS A 42 22.73 -8.79 7.48
C CYS A 42 22.36 -10.18 6.94
N THR A 43 22.23 -10.32 5.62
CA THR A 43 21.82 -11.58 4.98
C THR A 43 23.01 -12.42 4.50
N PHE A 44 24.03 -11.78 3.94
CA PHE A 44 25.10 -12.48 3.22
C PHE A 44 26.48 -12.41 3.90
N VAL A 45 26.73 -11.41 4.73
CA VAL A 45 28.06 -11.18 5.32
C VAL A 45 28.15 -11.71 6.75
N LEU A 46 27.06 -11.62 7.50
CA LEU A 46 27.05 -11.99 8.92
C LEU A 46 26.60 -13.44 9.13
N ASP A 47 27.29 -14.16 10.02
CA ASP A 47 26.91 -15.46 10.55
C ASP A 47 26.76 -15.37 12.09
N PRO A 48 25.59 -15.70 12.67
CA PRO A 48 24.40 -16.18 12.00
C PRO A 48 23.66 -15.07 11.19
N ASN A 49 23.22 -15.39 9.98
CA ASN A 49 22.44 -14.49 9.13
C ASN A 49 20.96 -14.39 9.55
N LEU A 50 20.23 -13.40 9.03
CA LEU A 50 18.79 -13.20 9.29
C LEU A 50 17.96 -14.49 9.15
N GLY A 51 18.23 -15.28 8.11
CA GLY A 51 17.53 -16.53 7.83
C GLY A 51 17.88 -17.65 8.81
N GLN A 52 19.13 -17.75 9.23
CA GLN A 52 19.59 -18.70 10.24
C GLN A 52 18.99 -18.38 11.62
N ILE A 53 18.95 -17.10 12.02
CA ILE A 53 18.29 -16.69 13.27
C ILE A 53 16.81 -17.07 13.24
N SER A 54 16.12 -16.86 12.12
CA SER A 54 14.72 -17.28 12.01
C SER A 54 14.53 -18.80 12.13
N LYS A 55 15.51 -19.60 11.70
CA LYS A 55 15.51 -21.06 11.90
C LYS A 55 15.76 -21.47 13.35
N LEU A 56 16.51 -20.69 14.11
CA LEU A 56 16.76 -20.93 15.54
C LEU A 56 15.49 -20.69 16.39
N TYR A 57 14.62 -19.79 15.94
CA TYR A 57 13.38 -19.43 16.64
C TYR A 57 12.13 -19.77 15.80
N PRO A 58 11.81 -21.05 15.58
CA PRO A 58 10.58 -21.45 14.90
C PRO A 58 9.36 -21.13 15.77
N SER A 59 8.29 -20.68 15.11
CA SER A 59 7.00 -20.35 15.72
C SER A 59 5.84 -20.78 14.82
N ALA A 60 4.61 -20.74 15.35
CA ALA A 60 3.40 -21.20 14.65
C ALA A 60 3.25 -20.53 13.28
N ILE A 61 3.69 -19.28 13.17
CA ILE A 61 3.61 -18.41 11.99
C ILE A 61 4.95 -18.22 11.27
N SER A 62 5.98 -18.99 11.63
CA SER A 62 7.32 -18.88 11.01
C SER A 62 7.26 -19.06 9.49
N PRO A 63 7.71 -18.08 8.71
CA PRO A 63 7.66 -18.12 7.26
C PRO A 63 8.87 -18.82 6.66
N LYS A 64 8.75 -19.33 5.44
CA LYS A 64 9.88 -19.87 4.68
C LYS A 64 10.84 -18.73 4.27
N PRO A 65 12.12 -18.74 4.71
CA PRO A 65 13.04 -17.62 4.46
C PRO A 65 13.23 -17.25 2.98
N SER A 66 13.20 -18.23 2.07
CA SER A 66 13.33 -17.98 0.63
C SER A 66 12.18 -17.16 0.07
N MET A 67 10.95 -17.38 0.54
CA MET A 67 9.77 -16.63 0.08
C MET A 67 9.78 -15.21 0.62
N VAL A 68 10.22 -15.03 1.87
CA VAL A 68 10.43 -13.72 2.48
C VAL A 68 11.45 -12.90 1.67
N ALA A 69 12.57 -13.52 1.27
CA ALA A 69 13.58 -12.84 0.45
C ALA A 69 13.02 -12.37 -0.90
N VAL A 70 12.24 -13.22 -1.60
CA VAL A 70 11.58 -12.84 -2.86
C VAL A 70 10.62 -11.66 -2.66
N TYR A 71 9.88 -11.64 -1.55
CA TYR A 71 8.97 -10.54 -1.22
C TYR A 71 9.73 -9.23 -0.97
N ILE A 72 10.83 -9.28 -0.21
CA ILE A 72 11.70 -8.11 0.05
C ILE A 72 12.27 -7.55 -1.26
N VAL A 73 12.78 -8.42 -2.14
CA VAL A 73 13.30 -8.00 -3.46
C VAL A 73 12.21 -7.31 -4.27
N ALA A 74 10.98 -7.85 -4.29
CA ALA A 74 9.86 -7.23 -5.00
C ALA A 74 9.50 -5.84 -4.42
N ILE A 75 9.50 -5.68 -3.09
CA ILE A 75 9.32 -4.35 -2.46
C ILE A 75 10.41 -3.40 -2.93
N TYR A 76 11.67 -3.81 -2.90
CA TYR A 76 12.79 -2.93 -3.28
C TYR A 76 12.76 -2.53 -4.74
N ILE A 77 12.40 -3.43 -5.65
CA ILE A 77 12.16 -3.06 -7.06
C ILE A 77 11.06 -1.98 -7.15
N GLY A 78 9.98 -2.14 -6.40
CA GLY A 78 8.91 -1.15 -6.33
C GLY A 78 9.36 0.19 -5.74
N GLN A 79 10.19 0.19 -4.70
CA GLN A 79 10.76 1.40 -4.08
C GLN A 79 11.78 2.10 -4.98
N VAL A 80 12.57 1.35 -5.76
CA VAL A 80 13.43 1.93 -6.80
C VAL A 80 12.57 2.59 -7.88
N GLY A 81 11.49 1.95 -8.30
CA GLY A 81 10.51 2.53 -9.22
C GLY A 81 9.87 3.81 -8.69
N TYR A 82 9.56 3.86 -7.39
CA TYR A 82 9.10 5.07 -6.70
C TYR A 82 10.15 6.20 -6.78
N CYS A 83 11.42 5.91 -6.48
CA CYS A 83 12.50 6.90 -6.57
C CYS A 83 12.70 7.39 -8.02
N ALA A 84 12.63 6.51 -9.00
CA ALA A 84 12.70 6.87 -10.42
C ALA A 84 11.54 7.80 -10.83
N LEU A 85 10.30 7.49 -10.41
CA LEU A 85 9.16 8.36 -10.65
C LEU A 85 9.32 9.73 -10.01
N LEU A 86 9.91 9.81 -8.82
CA LEU A 86 10.13 11.09 -8.14
C LEU A 86 11.08 12.02 -8.91
N VAL A 87 12.02 11.47 -9.67
CA VAL A 87 12.91 12.24 -10.56
C VAL A 87 12.23 12.55 -11.91
N LEU A 88 11.53 11.57 -12.49
CA LEU A 88 10.97 11.65 -13.84
C LEU A 88 9.60 12.31 -13.92
N ALA A 89 8.84 12.38 -12.82
CA ALA A 89 7.48 12.91 -12.82
C ALA A 89 7.49 14.40 -13.13
N ARG A 90 6.89 14.76 -14.26
CA ARG A 90 6.70 16.17 -14.68
C ARG A 90 5.39 16.77 -14.17
N LYS A 91 4.42 15.92 -13.79
CA LYS A 91 3.08 16.36 -13.36
C LYS A 91 3.11 16.92 -11.92
N PRO A 92 2.56 18.12 -11.67
CA PRO A 92 2.62 18.77 -10.36
C PRO A 92 1.83 18.00 -9.29
N GLU A 93 0.74 17.34 -9.68
CA GLU A 93 -0.10 16.55 -8.77
C GLU A 93 0.62 15.29 -8.27
N THR A 94 1.34 14.58 -9.16
CA THR A 94 2.15 13.42 -8.77
C THR A 94 3.30 13.85 -7.86
N LYS A 95 3.97 14.97 -8.15
CA LYS A 95 5.00 15.53 -7.25
C LYS A 95 4.43 15.87 -5.86
N ARG A 96 3.24 16.46 -5.79
CA ARG A 96 2.59 16.79 -4.51
C ARG A 96 2.27 15.54 -3.69
N ALA A 97 1.77 14.48 -4.33
CA ALA A 97 1.51 13.19 -3.67
C ALA A 97 2.81 12.55 -3.12
N LEU A 98 3.89 12.61 -3.91
CA LEU A 98 5.19 12.07 -3.53
C LEU A 98 5.80 12.84 -2.36
N ILE A 99 5.87 14.16 -2.46
CA ILE A 99 6.60 15.00 -1.50
C ILE A 99 5.79 15.22 -0.21
N LYS A 100 4.50 15.58 -0.33
CA LYS A 100 3.66 15.92 0.82
C LYS A 100 2.92 14.71 1.41
N GLY A 101 2.68 13.67 0.61
CA GLY A 101 1.89 12.52 1.04
C GLY A 101 2.72 11.43 1.71
N CYS A 102 3.74 10.91 1.00
CA CYS A 102 4.36 9.65 1.38
C CYS A 102 5.89 9.68 1.54
N GLY A 103 6.59 10.67 0.99
CA GLY A 103 8.06 10.63 0.93
C GLY A 103 8.75 10.68 2.30
N PHE A 104 8.32 11.54 3.22
CA PHE A 104 8.92 11.61 4.56
C PHE A 104 8.65 10.35 5.41
N PRO A 105 7.40 9.85 5.51
CA PRO A 105 7.14 8.57 6.17
C PRO A 105 7.90 7.39 5.54
N LEU A 106 8.04 7.36 4.21
CA LEU A 106 8.73 6.27 3.51
C LEU A 106 10.24 6.28 3.80
N MET A 107 10.85 7.47 3.83
CA MET A 107 12.24 7.64 4.24
C MET A 107 12.47 7.12 5.66
N LEU A 108 11.64 7.52 6.63
CA LEU A 108 11.73 7.02 8.00
C LEU A 108 11.48 5.52 8.08
N ALA A 109 10.55 4.99 7.28
CA ALA A 109 10.28 3.56 7.21
C ALA A 109 11.51 2.77 6.73
N ASN A 110 12.27 3.28 5.75
CA ASN A 110 13.51 2.64 5.31
C ASN A 110 14.57 2.59 6.43
N TRP A 111 14.71 3.67 7.21
CA TRP A 111 15.59 3.66 8.38
C TRP A 111 15.14 2.68 9.46
N MET A 112 13.84 2.66 9.77
CA MET A 112 13.29 1.72 10.76
C MET A 112 13.48 0.27 10.31
N MET A 113 13.37 -0.01 9.01
CA MET A 113 13.61 -1.34 8.44
C MET A 113 15.08 -1.76 8.56
N ALA A 114 16.02 -0.83 8.35
CA ALA A 114 17.45 -1.07 8.55
C ALA A 114 17.78 -1.33 10.03
N PHE A 115 17.26 -0.51 10.95
CA PHE A 115 17.45 -0.70 12.39
C PHE A 115 16.82 -2.00 12.88
N TRP A 116 15.67 -2.38 12.35
CA TRP A 116 15.06 -3.67 12.63
C TRP A 116 16.01 -4.82 12.29
N ALA A 117 16.66 -4.80 11.11
CA ALA A 117 17.53 -5.88 10.67
C ALA A 117 18.74 -6.06 11.61
N ILE A 118 19.30 -4.93 12.04
CA ILE A 118 20.40 -4.90 13.03
C ILE A 118 19.90 -5.46 14.38
N ALA A 119 18.76 -4.97 14.87
CA ALA A 119 18.19 -5.43 16.14
C ALA A 119 17.86 -6.94 16.12
N TRP A 120 17.39 -7.47 14.99
CA TRP A 120 17.11 -8.88 14.80
C TRP A 120 18.39 -9.73 14.88
N ILE A 121 19.47 -9.29 14.24
CA ILE A 121 20.76 -9.99 14.29
C ILE A 121 21.37 -9.99 15.68
N LEU A 122 21.27 -8.87 16.39
CA LEU A 122 21.71 -8.76 17.77
C LEU A 122 20.81 -9.54 18.75
N GLN A 123 19.78 -10.24 18.25
CA GLN A 123 18.78 -10.97 19.04
C GLN A 123 18.04 -10.08 20.06
N ALA A 124 18.01 -8.76 19.82
CA ALA A 124 17.26 -7.80 20.60
C ALA A 124 15.79 -7.80 20.17
N PHE A 125 15.08 -8.91 20.41
CA PHE A 125 13.72 -9.15 19.88
C PHE A 125 12.70 -8.10 20.30
N LEU A 126 12.82 -7.57 21.52
CA LEU A 126 11.97 -6.47 21.99
C LEU A 126 12.19 -5.20 21.17
N LEU A 127 13.46 -4.82 20.96
CA LEU A 127 13.82 -3.65 20.15
C LEU A 127 13.38 -3.84 18.69
N SER A 128 13.58 -5.03 18.14
CA SER A 128 13.06 -5.42 16.81
C SER A 128 11.56 -5.20 16.72
N THR A 129 10.79 -5.66 17.72
CA THR A 129 9.32 -5.53 17.73
C THR A 129 8.89 -4.07 17.84
N ILE A 130 9.60 -3.24 18.63
CA ILE A 130 9.36 -1.79 18.72
C ILE A 130 9.63 -1.13 17.36
N CYS A 131 10.76 -1.42 16.72
CA CYS A 131 11.09 -0.90 15.38
C CYS A 131 10.02 -1.28 14.35
N LEU A 132 9.54 -2.53 14.35
CA LEU A 132 8.46 -2.97 13.46
C LEU A 132 7.12 -2.28 13.79
N GLY A 133 6.83 -2.02 15.06
CA GLY A 133 5.64 -1.26 15.46
C GLY A 133 5.66 0.17 14.95
N ILE A 134 6.80 0.86 15.09
CA ILE A 134 7.01 2.21 14.56
C ILE A 134 6.92 2.20 13.02
N LEU A 135 7.57 1.22 12.37
CA LEU A 135 7.50 1.01 10.92
C LEU A 135 6.04 0.88 10.46
N LEU A 136 5.26 0.05 11.14
CA LEU A 136 3.86 -0.19 10.82
C LEU A 136 3.00 1.07 11.00
N ALA A 137 3.24 1.84 12.05
CA ALA A 137 2.55 3.12 12.27
C ALA A 137 2.87 4.13 11.15
N LEU A 138 4.13 4.26 10.75
CA LEU A 138 4.55 5.15 9.66
C LEU A 138 3.92 4.75 8.32
N LEU A 139 3.89 3.45 8.02
CA LEU A 139 3.32 2.93 6.78
C LEU A 139 1.80 3.01 6.77
N LEU A 140 1.14 2.81 7.92
CA LEU A 140 -0.30 3.00 8.06
C LEU A 140 -0.66 4.47 7.86
N TYR A 141 0.06 5.39 8.49
CA TYR A 141 -0.09 6.83 8.29
C TYR A 141 0.06 7.19 6.81
N ALA A 142 1.13 6.74 6.16
CA ALA A 142 1.36 7.01 4.74
C ALA A 142 0.23 6.47 3.85
N ASN A 143 -0.29 5.28 4.13
CA ASN A 143 -1.41 4.70 3.38
C ASN A 143 -2.73 5.43 3.61
N VAL A 144 -3.00 5.89 4.84
CA VAL A 144 -4.21 6.69 5.17
C VAL A 144 -4.15 8.05 4.49
N VAL A 145 -3.02 8.76 4.57
CA VAL A 145 -2.80 10.04 3.89
C VAL A 145 -2.96 9.89 2.38
N LEU A 146 -2.39 8.82 1.81
CA LEU A 146 -2.49 8.55 0.38
C LEU A 146 -3.95 8.22 -0.02
N LEU A 147 -4.70 7.48 0.81
CA LEU A 147 -6.10 7.16 0.54
C LEU A 147 -7.02 8.38 0.62
N ILE A 148 -6.83 9.26 1.61
CA ILE A 148 -7.69 10.42 1.86
C ILE A 148 -7.37 11.56 0.89
N TYR A 149 -6.09 11.94 0.78
CA TYR A 149 -5.70 13.14 0.05
C TYR A 149 -5.36 12.89 -1.42
N HIS A 150 -4.99 11.66 -1.80
CA HIS A 150 -4.53 11.33 -3.15
C HIS A 150 -5.08 9.98 -3.62
N ALA A 151 -6.41 9.86 -3.66
CA ALA A 151 -7.10 8.60 -3.95
C ALA A 151 -6.65 7.95 -5.28
N PRO A 152 -6.51 6.61 -5.32
CA PRO A 152 -6.07 5.89 -6.51
C PRO A 152 -7.08 6.08 -7.65
N THR A 153 -6.64 6.67 -8.76
CA THR A 153 -7.48 6.96 -9.91
C THR A 153 -7.06 6.13 -11.11
N SER A 154 -7.98 5.37 -11.73
CA SER A 154 -7.69 4.50 -12.89
C SER A 154 -7.16 5.25 -14.13
N LYS A 155 -7.28 6.57 -14.15
CA LYS A 155 -6.71 7.45 -15.19
C LYS A 155 -5.18 7.54 -15.14
N ARG A 156 -4.52 7.07 -14.06
CA ARG A 156 -3.06 7.17 -13.84
C ARG A 156 -2.48 5.83 -13.39
N PRO A 157 -2.34 4.86 -14.30
CA PRO A 157 -1.89 3.51 -13.94
C PRO A 157 -0.47 3.49 -13.36
N LEU A 158 0.42 4.38 -13.80
CA LEU A 158 1.79 4.47 -13.28
C LEU A 158 1.84 4.94 -11.82
N ASP A 159 0.99 5.90 -11.44
CA ASP A 159 0.90 6.36 -10.05
C ASP A 159 0.41 5.21 -9.15
N ILE A 160 -0.55 4.41 -9.62
CA ILE A 160 -1.02 3.22 -8.88
C ILE A 160 0.11 2.17 -8.74
N ALA A 161 0.82 1.88 -9.83
CA ALA A 161 1.83 0.82 -9.85
C ALA A 161 3.09 1.14 -9.04
N PHE A 162 3.51 2.41 -8.98
CA PHE A 162 4.78 2.79 -8.37
C PHE A 162 4.67 3.70 -7.15
N ILE A 163 3.47 4.18 -6.79
CA ILE A 163 3.23 4.91 -5.54
C ILE A 163 2.38 4.04 -4.61
N HIS A 164 1.18 3.67 -5.04
CA HIS A 164 0.24 2.94 -4.17
C HIS A 164 0.68 1.49 -3.95
N ALA A 165 1.08 0.77 -5.00
CA ALA A 165 1.42 -0.64 -4.87
C ALA A 165 2.66 -0.92 -4.01
N PRO A 166 3.82 -0.26 -4.17
CA PRO A 166 4.99 -0.52 -3.31
C PRO A 166 4.75 -0.09 -1.87
N LEU A 167 4.05 1.01 -1.64
CA LEU A 167 3.73 1.46 -0.28
C LEU A 167 2.77 0.50 0.44
N ARG A 168 1.81 -0.08 -0.28
CA ARG A 168 0.92 -1.13 0.24
C ARG A 168 1.66 -2.45 0.45
N ALA A 169 2.51 -2.85 -0.49
CA ALA A 169 3.35 -4.03 -0.36
C ALA A 169 4.22 -3.96 0.89
N PHE A 170 4.81 -2.78 1.11
CA PHE A 170 5.67 -2.51 2.23
C PHE A 170 4.89 -2.41 3.55
N LEU A 171 3.60 -2.07 3.55
CA LEU A 171 2.72 -2.14 4.73
C LEU A 171 2.29 -3.58 5.05
N LEU A 172 1.86 -4.33 4.03
CA LEU A 172 1.32 -5.69 4.20
C LEU A 172 2.38 -6.66 4.70
N PHE A 173 3.65 -6.45 4.34
CA PHE A 173 4.75 -7.29 4.77
C PHE A 173 5.00 -7.30 6.29
N PRO A 174 5.26 -6.16 6.95
CA PRO A 174 5.38 -6.11 8.40
C PRO A 174 4.05 -6.44 9.08
N LEU A 175 2.91 -5.94 8.57
CA LEU A 175 1.60 -6.21 9.17
C LEU A 175 1.27 -7.70 9.19
N GLY A 176 1.50 -8.40 8.08
CA GLY A 176 1.05 -9.77 7.92
C GLY A 176 2.02 -10.84 8.35
N LEU A 177 3.32 -10.52 8.38
CA LEU A 177 4.35 -11.53 8.59
C LEU A 177 5.36 -11.09 9.64
N MET A 178 6.06 -9.97 9.44
CA MET A 178 7.20 -9.65 10.30
C MET A 178 6.80 -9.27 11.73
N PHE A 179 5.82 -8.39 11.89
CA PHE A 179 5.41 -7.91 13.20
C PHE A 179 4.77 -9.04 14.03
N PRO A 180 3.79 -9.80 13.50
CA PRO A 180 3.32 -11.01 14.17
C PRO A 180 4.45 -11.95 14.55
N TYR A 181 5.36 -12.26 13.62
CA TYR A 181 6.44 -13.21 13.88
C TYR A 181 7.40 -12.71 14.98
N SER A 182 7.84 -11.45 14.91
CA SER A 182 8.70 -10.84 15.93
C SER A 182 8.01 -10.78 17.30
N LEU A 183 6.71 -10.52 17.34
CA LEU A 183 5.93 -10.54 18.58
C LEU A 183 5.88 -11.96 19.18
N PHE A 184 5.67 -12.99 18.37
CA PHE A 184 5.68 -14.38 18.84
C PHE A 184 7.04 -14.80 19.40
N VAL A 185 8.13 -14.38 18.75
CA VAL A 185 9.49 -14.62 19.26
C VAL A 185 9.71 -13.88 20.59
N THR A 186 9.30 -12.62 20.68
CA THR A 186 9.45 -11.80 21.89
C THR A 186 8.63 -12.34 23.07
N LEU A 187 7.44 -12.86 22.82
CA LEU A 187 6.58 -13.48 23.83
C LEU A 187 7.01 -14.91 24.22
N GLY A 188 8.10 -15.43 23.64
CA GLY A 188 8.57 -16.79 23.91
C GLY A 188 7.61 -17.88 23.40
N LEU A 189 6.75 -17.56 22.41
CA LEU A 189 5.86 -18.51 21.74
C LEU A 189 6.59 -19.29 20.63
N THR A 190 7.83 -19.68 20.92
CA THR A 190 8.74 -20.43 20.04
C THR A 190 9.00 -21.81 20.63
N TRP A 191 9.57 -22.70 19.82
CA TRP A 191 10.02 -24.02 20.28
C TRP A 191 11.45 -24.29 19.81
N SER A 192 12.14 -25.22 20.47
CA SER A 192 13.46 -25.64 20.02
C SER A 192 13.35 -26.41 18.70
N PRO A 193 14.21 -26.16 17.69
CA PRO A 193 14.21 -26.93 16.45
C PRO A 193 14.34 -28.45 16.63
N GLY A 194 14.93 -28.90 17.75
CA GLY A 194 15.08 -30.31 18.10
C GLY A 194 13.85 -30.96 18.74
N GLU A 195 12.84 -30.18 19.14
CA GLU A 195 11.65 -30.66 19.86
C GLU A 195 10.36 -30.29 19.10
N PRO A 196 10.09 -30.95 17.96
CA PRO A 196 8.93 -30.63 17.11
C PRO A 196 7.59 -30.96 17.78
N GLN A 197 7.56 -31.58 18.95
CA GLN A 197 6.35 -31.99 19.68
C GLN A 197 5.56 -30.79 20.21
N HIS A 198 6.22 -29.65 20.44
CA HIS A 198 5.60 -28.43 20.95
C HIS A 198 5.09 -27.48 19.86
N TYR A 199 4.97 -27.95 18.61
CA TYR A 199 4.54 -27.14 17.47
C TYR A 199 3.16 -26.48 17.66
N ALA A 200 2.28 -27.07 18.46
CA ALA A 200 0.94 -26.55 18.76
C ALA A 200 0.93 -25.32 19.70
N ARG A 201 2.08 -24.93 20.25
CA ARG A 201 2.20 -23.78 21.16
C ARG A 201 1.82 -22.49 20.42
N GLY A 202 0.85 -21.75 20.97
CA GLY A 202 0.36 -20.51 20.37
C GLY A 202 -0.51 -20.69 19.12
N GLN A 203 -1.02 -21.90 18.83
CA GLN A 203 -1.83 -22.16 17.63
C GLN A 203 -3.06 -21.26 17.49
N TRP A 204 -3.76 -20.96 18.59
CA TRP A 204 -4.97 -20.12 18.59
C TRP A 204 -4.64 -18.65 18.40
N ALA A 205 -3.56 -18.17 19.02
CA ALA A 205 -3.05 -16.83 18.78
C ALA A 205 -2.61 -16.66 17.32
N GLY A 206 -1.90 -17.66 16.76
CA GLY A 206 -1.47 -17.64 15.37
C GLY A 206 -2.65 -17.65 14.41
N CYS A 207 -3.67 -18.46 14.69
CA CYS A 207 -4.93 -18.49 13.95
C CYS A 207 -5.65 -17.14 13.95
N ALA A 208 -5.81 -16.52 15.13
CA ALA A 208 -6.47 -15.22 15.28
C ALA A 208 -5.73 -14.11 14.54
N VAL A 209 -4.39 -14.05 14.67
CA VAL A 209 -3.57 -13.05 13.98
C VAL A 209 -3.63 -13.23 12.47
N MET A 210 -3.46 -14.46 11.98
CA MET A 210 -3.53 -14.74 10.53
C MET A 210 -4.91 -14.43 9.97
N THR A 211 -5.99 -14.76 10.68
CA THR A 211 -7.35 -14.42 10.26
C THR A 211 -7.54 -12.90 10.20
N GLY A 212 -7.12 -12.18 11.24
CA GLY A 212 -7.24 -10.72 11.31
C GLY A 212 -6.47 -10.01 10.20
N VAL A 213 -5.22 -10.40 9.96
CA VAL A 213 -4.39 -9.87 8.88
C VAL A 213 -5.02 -10.15 7.52
N ASN A 214 -5.44 -11.38 7.25
CA ASN A 214 -6.02 -11.74 5.95
C ASN A 214 -7.33 -11.00 5.67
N LEU A 215 -8.19 -10.82 6.69
CA LEU A 215 -9.41 -10.01 6.55
C LEU A 215 -9.10 -8.53 6.27
N LEU A 216 -8.11 -7.94 6.95
CA LEU A 216 -7.67 -6.57 6.72
C LEU A 216 -7.04 -6.41 5.33
N GLY A 217 -6.22 -7.38 4.91
CA GLY A 217 -5.59 -7.43 3.60
C GLY A 217 -6.60 -7.53 2.46
N GLY A 218 -7.56 -8.45 2.58
CA GLY A 218 -8.61 -8.68 1.58
C GLY A 218 -9.59 -7.51 1.40
N ARG A 219 -9.75 -6.65 2.42
CA ARG A 219 -10.60 -5.44 2.32
C ARG A 219 -10.05 -4.40 1.34
N SER A 220 -8.76 -4.47 1.00
CA SER A 220 -8.14 -3.54 0.05
C SER A 220 -8.45 -3.97 -1.40
N ALA A 221 -9.36 -3.26 -2.07
CA ALA A 221 -9.88 -3.58 -3.40
C ALA A 221 -8.89 -3.41 -4.58
N ALA A 222 -7.57 -3.57 -4.37
CA ALA A 222 -6.60 -3.53 -5.44
C ALA A 222 -6.10 -4.94 -5.80
N ILE A 223 -6.03 -5.22 -7.10
CA ILE A 223 -5.49 -6.48 -7.65
C ILE A 223 -4.06 -6.75 -7.14
N LEU A 224 -3.25 -5.71 -6.95
CA LEU A 224 -1.89 -5.86 -6.44
C LEU A 224 -1.83 -6.16 -4.93
N SER A 225 -2.75 -5.65 -4.11
CA SER A 225 -2.72 -5.91 -2.67
C SER A 225 -3.17 -7.32 -2.32
N THR A 226 -4.09 -7.88 -3.10
CA THR A 226 -4.56 -9.26 -2.99
C THR A 226 -3.50 -10.28 -3.42
N MET A 227 -2.76 -10.01 -4.51
CA MET A 227 -1.60 -10.84 -4.89
C MET A 227 -0.50 -10.84 -3.82
N GLN A 228 -0.34 -9.75 -3.08
CA GLN A 228 0.66 -9.62 -2.02
C GLN A 228 0.25 -10.36 -0.75
N THR A 229 -1.02 -10.28 -0.35
CA THR A 229 -1.55 -11.08 0.78
C THR A 229 -1.44 -12.57 0.51
N ASP A 230 -1.70 -13.01 -0.72
CA ASP A 230 -1.61 -14.43 -1.09
C ASP A 230 -0.19 -14.96 -0.96
N LYS A 231 0.82 -14.23 -1.44
CA LYS A 231 2.23 -14.64 -1.31
C LYS A 231 2.72 -14.67 0.13
N GLY A 232 2.24 -13.75 0.98
CA GLY A 232 2.54 -13.75 2.42
C GLY A 232 2.00 -15.03 3.07
N THR A 233 0.75 -15.37 2.78
CA THR A 233 0.08 -16.57 3.25
C THR A 233 0.76 -17.85 2.71
N GLU A 234 1.20 -17.86 1.45
CA GLU A 234 2.00 -18.94 0.85
C GLU A 234 3.34 -19.19 1.57
N SER A 235 4.00 -18.13 2.01
CA SER A 235 5.26 -18.26 2.74
C SER A 235 5.09 -18.98 4.09
N VAL A 236 3.90 -18.94 4.69
CA VAL A 236 3.62 -19.53 6.00
C VAL A 236 3.23 -21.00 5.89
N TRP A 237 2.39 -21.39 4.93
CA TRP A 237 1.98 -22.80 4.79
C TRP A 237 3.04 -23.69 4.12
N SER A 238 3.99 -23.10 3.37
CA SER A 238 5.04 -23.86 2.69
C SER A 238 6.12 -24.43 3.61
N LEU A 239 6.22 -23.98 4.86
CA LEU A 239 7.12 -24.52 5.87
C LEU A 239 6.37 -25.53 6.75
N LYS A 240 6.87 -26.77 6.87
CA LYS A 240 6.29 -27.83 7.74
C LYS A 240 7.29 -28.16 8.87
N PRO A 241 6.82 -28.62 10.06
CA PRO A 241 5.44 -28.86 10.50
C PRO A 241 4.71 -27.58 10.97
N LYS A 242 3.37 -27.58 10.88
CA LYS A 242 2.51 -26.45 11.30
C LYS A 242 1.26 -26.90 12.06
N PRO A 243 0.76 -26.10 13.01
CA PRO A 243 -0.53 -26.34 13.64
C PRO A 243 -1.65 -26.34 12.60
N PHE A 244 -2.56 -27.32 12.71
CA PHE A 244 -3.69 -27.48 11.82
C PHE A 244 -4.56 -26.19 11.70
N PRO A 245 -4.90 -25.46 12.79
CA PRO A 245 -5.72 -24.26 12.68
C PRO A 245 -5.08 -23.15 11.84
N VAL A 246 -3.77 -22.92 12.02
CA VAL A 246 -3.04 -21.90 11.26
C VAL A 246 -2.92 -22.33 9.80
N PHE A 247 -2.60 -23.61 9.55
CA PHE A 247 -2.52 -24.15 8.20
C PHE A 247 -3.85 -24.02 7.45
N PHE A 248 -4.97 -24.36 8.10
CA PHE A 248 -6.30 -24.26 7.50
C PHE A 248 -6.66 -22.83 7.12
N VAL A 249 -6.49 -21.86 8.03
CA VAL A 249 -6.78 -20.45 7.76
C VAL A 249 -5.94 -19.93 6.60
N VAL A 250 -4.65 -20.24 6.62
CA VAL A 250 -3.70 -19.78 5.61
C VAL A 250 -4.07 -20.36 4.23
N VAL A 251 -4.33 -21.68 4.12
CA VAL A 251 -4.77 -22.30 2.85
C VAL A 251 -6.13 -21.76 2.39
N LEU A 252 -7.09 -21.59 3.31
CA LEU A 252 -8.41 -21.05 2.99
C LEU A 252 -8.29 -19.67 2.36
N PHE A 253 -7.51 -18.77 2.96
CA PHE A 253 -7.33 -17.42 2.44
C PHE A 253 -6.50 -17.39 1.15
N THR A 254 -5.53 -18.28 0.94
CA THR A 254 -4.83 -18.41 -0.36
C THR A 254 -5.79 -18.73 -1.51
N VAL A 255 -6.89 -19.45 -1.25
CA VAL A 255 -7.93 -19.73 -2.26
C VAL A 255 -9.00 -18.63 -2.30
N LEU A 256 -9.35 -18.07 -1.14
CA LEU A 256 -10.44 -17.10 -1.02
C LEU A 256 -10.11 -15.76 -1.68
N HIS A 257 -8.89 -15.24 -1.56
CA HIS A 257 -8.52 -13.97 -2.20
C HIS A 257 -8.61 -14.00 -3.73
N PRO A 258 -8.03 -14.99 -4.45
CA PRO A 258 -8.15 -15.03 -5.90
C PRO A 258 -9.61 -15.29 -6.33
N ALA A 259 -10.36 -16.11 -5.59
CA ALA A 259 -11.79 -16.30 -5.83
C ALA A 259 -12.58 -14.99 -5.66
N ALA A 260 -12.32 -14.24 -4.59
CA ALA A 260 -12.96 -12.95 -4.34
C ALA A 260 -12.60 -11.91 -5.41
N LEU A 261 -11.37 -11.91 -5.92
CA LEU A 261 -10.98 -11.07 -7.06
C LEU A 261 -11.75 -11.43 -8.32
N ILE A 262 -11.88 -12.72 -8.63
CA ILE A 262 -12.62 -13.20 -9.81
C ILE A 262 -14.08 -12.80 -9.70
N VAL A 263 -14.73 -13.05 -8.55
CA VAL A 263 -16.12 -12.70 -8.31
C VAL A 263 -16.34 -11.18 -8.38
N SER A 264 -15.47 -10.38 -7.76
CA SER A 264 -15.55 -8.93 -7.80
C SER A 264 -15.35 -8.38 -9.22
N SER A 265 -14.37 -8.91 -9.96
CA SER A 265 -14.11 -8.52 -11.35
C SER A 265 -15.28 -8.88 -12.26
N LEU A 266 -15.85 -10.07 -12.10
CA LEU A 266 -17.03 -10.52 -12.83
C LEU A 266 -18.25 -9.66 -12.50
N TRP A 267 -18.46 -9.32 -11.23
CA TRP A 267 -19.54 -8.44 -10.79
C TRP A 267 -19.44 -7.04 -11.39
N VAL A 268 -18.24 -6.44 -11.40
CA VAL A 268 -18.00 -5.14 -12.04
C VAL A 268 -18.21 -5.21 -13.55
N TRP A 269 -17.76 -6.27 -14.20
CA TRP A 269 -17.96 -6.48 -15.63
C TRP A 269 -19.45 -6.63 -15.98
N LEU A 270 -20.21 -7.41 -15.21
CA LEU A 270 -21.66 -7.59 -15.38
C LEU A 270 -22.45 -6.29 -15.14
N ARG A 271 -22.15 -5.54 -14.06
CA ARG A 271 -22.77 -4.22 -13.81
C ARG A 271 -22.38 -3.17 -14.84
N GLY A 272 -21.14 -3.19 -15.31
CA GLY A 272 -20.65 -2.28 -16.36
C GLY A 272 -21.36 -2.52 -17.69
N ARG A 273 -21.68 -3.78 -18.01
CA ARG A 273 -22.49 -4.14 -19.17
C ARG A 273 -23.93 -3.63 -19.03
N SER A 274 -24.51 -3.75 -17.83
CA SER A 274 -25.86 -3.26 -17.53
C SER A 274 -25.98 -1.72 -17.49
N ARG A 275 -24.90 -0.99 -17.16
CA ARG A 275 -24.86 0.49 -17.20
C ARG A 275 -24.61 1.07 -18.59
N ARG A 276 -23.99 0.31 -19.49
CA ARG A 276 -23.79 0.73 -20.90
C ARG A 276 -25.06 0.62 -21.76
N THR A 277 -26.11 -0.02 -21.26
CA THR A 277 -27.41 -0.19 -21.93
C THR A 277 -28.51 0.73 -21.38
N GLY A 278 -28.16 1.81 -20.69
CA GLY A 278 -29.09 2.92 -20.46
C GLY A 278 -28.99 3.90 -21.63
N PRO A 279 -30.07 4.24 -22.34
CA PRO A 279 -30.02 5.22 -23.42
C PRO A 279 -29.52 6.54 -22.84
N ILE A 280 -28.34 6.96 -23.31
CA ILE A 280 -27.82 8.30 -23.06
C ILE A 280 -28.77 9.24 -23.79
N ALA A 281 -29.74 9.80 -23.06
CA ALA A 281 -30.52 10.92 -23.55
C ALA A 281 -29.56 12.10 -23.66
N LEU A 282 -29.18 12.43 -24.90
CA LEU A 282 -28.56 13.70 -25.21
C LEU A 282 -29.53 14.81 -24.77
N PRO A 283 -29.05 15.90 -24.15
CA PRO A 283 -29.84 17.13 -24.08
C PRO A 283 -30.27 17.49 -25.52
N PRO A 284 -31.53 17.86 -25.78
CA PRO A 284 -31.93 18.26 -27.12
C PRO A 284 -31.07 19.45 -27.56
N ASP A 285 -30.38 19.32 -28.68
CA ASP A 285 -29.63 20.41 -29.31
C ASP A 285 -30.62 21.53 -29.70
N GLU A 286 -30.31 22.77 -29.36
CA GLU A 286 -31.17 23.94 -29.57
C GLU A 286 -31.30 24.39 -31.05
N GLU A 287 -30.78 23.63 -32.02
CA GLU A 287 -30.60 24.11 -33.40
C GLU A 287 -31.62 23.59 -34.44
N ASP A 288 -32.58 22.73 -34.07
CA ASP A 288 -33.63 22.24 -35.00
C ASP A 288 -34.99 22.91 -34.80
N ARG A 289 -35.04 24.24 -34.90
CA ARG A 289 -36.28 24.97 -35.22
C ARG A 289 -36.13 25.78 -36.50
N VAL A 290 -36.05 25.06 -37.61
CA VAL A 290 -36.20 25.64 -38.95
C VAL A 290 -37.67 26.00 -39.19
N VAL A 291 -37.85 27.30 -39.38
CA VAL A 291 -38.99 28.08 -39.86
C VAL A 291 -39.77 27.43 -41.01
N GLY A 292 -41.12 27.48 -40.96
CA GLY A 292 -41.98 27.03 -42.06
C GLY A 292 -43.50 27.30 -42.03
N ARG A 293 -43.99 28.46 -41.51
CA ARG A 293 -45.25 29.23 -41.85
C ARG A 293 -46.68 28.57 -41.83
N PRO A 294 -47.79 29.34 -41.82
CA PRO A 294 -48.17 30.55 -41.04
C PRO A 294 -49.62 30.45 -40.44
N ALA A 295 -50.10 31.52 -39.78
CA ALA A 295 -51.43 31.74 -39.16
C ALA A 295 -51.62 31.04 -37.80
N GLU A 296 -51.87 31.73 -36.69
CA GLU A 296 -52.80 32.83 -36.43
C GLU A 296 -52.26 33.66 -35.25
N GLU A 297 -52.22 34.98 -35.39
CA GLU A 297 -52.10 35.89 -34.26
C GLU A 297 -53.30 35.67 -33.32
N ARG A 298 -53.04 35.15 -32.12
CA ARG A 298 -53.93 35.39 -30.97
C ARG A 298 -53.27 36.45 -30.10
N PRO A 299 -53.95 37.58 -29.85
CA PRO A 299 -53.34 38.72 -29.17
C PRO A 299 -53.05 38.38 -27.71
N ALA A 300 -52.01 39.02 -27.19
CA ALA A 300 -51.65 39.01 -25.78
C ALA A 300 -52.90 39.35 -24.95
N ARG A 301 -53.28 38.44 -24.05
CA ARG A 301 -54.30 38.71 -23.05
C ARG A 301 -53.70 39.71 -22.05
N GLU A 302 -54.18 40.94 -22.09
CA GLU A 302 -53.96 41.94 -21.05
C GLU A 302 -54.31 41.32 -19.69
N VAL A 303 -53.35 41.43 -18.77
CA VAL A 303 -53.54 41.07 -17.37
C VAL A 303 -54.35 42.20 -16.75
N ASP A 304 -55.61 41.90 -16.42
CA ASP A 304 -56.52 42.82 -15.75
C ASP A 304 -55.98 43.11 -14.32
N THR A 305 -55.35 44.26 -14.13
CA THR A 305 -54.76 44.67 -12.85
C THR A 305 -55.79 45.13 -11.81
N GLU A 306 -57.07 45.18 -12.15
CA GLU A 306 -58.16 45.59 -11.24
C GLU A 306 -58.72 44.44 -10.37
N ALA A 307 -58.29 43.19 -10.58
CA ALA A 307 -58.69 42.05 -9.74
C ALA A 307 -57.81 41.85 -8.49
N LEU A 308 -56.82 42.72 -8.23
CA LEU A 308 -55.85 42.54 -7.14
C LEU A 308 -55.99 43.52 -5.97
N TRP A 309 -56.91 44.49 -6.03
CA TRP A 309 -57.14 45.47 -4.95
C TRP A 309 -58.60 45.93 -4.82
N GLY A 310 -59.53 44.97 -4.80
CA GLY A 310 -60.90 45.18 -4.33
C GLY A 310 -61.10 44.57 -2.94
#